data_AF-A0A7X7MMS9-F1
#
_entry.id   AF-A0A7X7MMS9-F1
#
_cell.length_a   1.000
_cell.length_b   1.000
_cell.length_c   1.000
_cell.angle_alpha   90.00
_cell.angle_beta   90.00
_cell.angle_gamma   90.00
#
_symmetry.space_group_name_H-M   'P 1'
#
loop_
_entity.id
_entity.type
_entity.pdbx_description
1 polymer ?
#
loop_
_entity_poly.entity_id
_entity_poly.type
_entity_poly.pdbx_seq_one_letter_code
_entity_poly.pdbx_strand_id
1 'polypeptide(L)'
;MTGHAGVLAVLLVCGGAAMADVRTEGLIGHWSFDGCDGKIVKDRSGSGNDGVIVSGTLHSEKGAVALTLNGVDDGHVRVELKQPLRLSEAITSVFWFRAERLRTDTVLFGIPNANPDWTTPVFGLSAKGGHAVYGQFGAKGVSKALVETRSPVPLNQWVCMAATSDGDTVRLYVNGAPDAELKQRAVLAFNGQPLLIGAGLGRKPSFRGRIGELRLYNRALSPEEIRAMFEERRMAYGWTPPVESAPLDGTVIVETHGSNPDTPGPWRAQPTRLLETLHGYTPSGEGLKRNRYGGSLELPRERATGFFRTQKIGGRWWLIDPDGCRFYHVAINTVREPRQVQKHFGSAEQWPEKVTAQFRENGFNGLGNGSSPRLQQVAQPLVWVRRHNFLFAFARAKGLVEAASGTQGFPDRCMPVFHPEFPAFCEAYGRDLADTAGDPALLGIMTENEIQCPVDLLDRYLASDASDADRKPGRDAAAAWLMARKGSTDT
;
A
#
# COMPACT_ATOMS: atom_id res chain seq x y z
N MET A 1 50.15 -10.56 -37.55
CA MET A 1 51.13 -10.50 -36.45
C MET A 1 50.47 -9.81 -35.28
N THR A 2 50.43 -10.56 -34.19
CA THR A 2 49.77 -10.32 -32.90
C THR A 2 50.37 -9.15 -32.12
N GLY A 3 49.54 -8.32 -31.51
CA GLY A 3 49.90 -7.43 -30.41
C GLY A 3 48.97 -7.66 -29.23
N HIS A 4 49.43 -8.43 -28.24
CA HIS A 4 48.71 -8.66 -26.98
C HIS A 4 48.99 -7.48 -26.04
N ALA A 5 47.94 -6.79 -25.58
CA ALA A 5 48.02 -5.90 -24.42
C ALA A 5 47.68 -6.70 -23.16
N GLY A 6 48.67 -6.88 -22.29
CA GLY A 6 48.51 -7.58 -21.01
C GLY A 6 47.68 -6.77 -20.02
N VAL A 7 46.67 -7.41 -19.43
CA VAL A 7 45.96 -6.89 -18.26
C VAL A 7 46.68 -7.41 -17.01
N LEU A 8 47.14 -6.47 -16.19
CA LEU A 8 47.78 -6.71 -14.90
C LEU A 8 46.71 -7.18 -13.89
N ALA A 9 46.73 -8.45 -13.51
CA ALA A 9 45.90 -8.96 -12.43
C ALA A 9 46.57 -8.65 -11.08
N VAL A 10 45.99 -7.75 -10.30
CA VAL A 10 46.38 -7.53 -8.90
C VAL A 10 45.74 -8.64 -8.06
N LEU A 11 46.55 -9.62 -7.66
CA LEU A 11 46.19 -10.59 -6.63
C LEU A 11 46.33 -9.90 -5.26
N LEU A 12 45.20 -9.55 -4.64
CA LEU A 12 45.15 -9.24 -3.22
C LEU A 12 45.09 -10.56 -2.44
N VAL A 13 46.25 -10.98 -1.92
CA VAL A 13 46.34 -12.03 -0.90
C VAL A 13 46.01 -11.38 0.44
N CYS A 14 44.76 -11.52 0.90
CA CYS A 14 44.42 -11.23 2.29
C CYS A 14 44.75 -12.47 3.13
N GLY A 15 45.69 -12.30 4.06
CA GLY A 15 46.09 -13.32 5.03
C GLY A 15 44.90 -13.79 5.88
N GLY A 16 44.84 -15.09 6.09
CA GLY A 16 43.86 -15.71 6.96
C GLY A 16 44.09 -15.34 8.42
N ALA A 17 43.22 -14.48 8.95
CA ALA A 17 42.81 -14.60 10.34
C ALA A 17 41.76 -15.73 10.38
N ALA A 18 41.88 -16.66 11.31
CA ALA A 18 40.86 -17.67 11.55
C ALA A 18 39.56 -16.96 11.98
N MET A 19 38.67 -16.67 11.02
CA MET A 19 37.28 -16.35 11.31
C MET A 19 36.66 -17.61 11.91
N ALA A 20 36.20 -17.51 13.15
CA ALA A 20 35.24 -18.48 13.67
C ALA A 20 34.08 -18.58 12.64
N ASP A 21 33.60 -19.79 12.38
CA ASP A 21 32.47 -19.97 11.48
C ASP A 21 31.26 -19.27 12.10
N VAL A 22 30.89 -18.09 11.55
CA VAL A 22 29.72 -17.27 11.93
C VAL A 22 28.47 -18.12 12.13
N ARG A 23 28.37 -19.26 11.43
CA ARG A 23 27.27 -20.23 11.53
C ARG A 23 27.10 -20.86 12.90
N THR A 24 28.20 -21.07 13.64
CA THR A 24 28.22 -21.83 14.90
C THR A 24 28.54 -20.97 16.11
N GLU A 25 29.20 -19.82 15.91
CA GLU A 25 29.56 -18.95 17.03
C GLU A 25 28.31 -18.39 17.73
N GLY A 26 28.14 -18.76 18.99
CA GLY A 26 27.00 -18.37 19.80
C GLY A 26 25.69 -19.07 19.44
N LEU A 27 25.70 -20.06 18.54
CA LEU A 27 24.52 -20.85 18.18
C LEU A 27 24.12 -21.75 19.36
N ILE A 28 22.87 -21.61 19.81
CA ILE A 28 22.34 -22.29 21.01
C ILE A 28 21.06 -23.11 20.73
N GLY A 29 20.57 -23.04 19.49
CA GLY A 29 19.48 -23.88 19.01
C GLY A 29 19.40 -23.83 17.49
N HIS A 30 19.34 -24.99 16.85
CA HIS A 30 19.10 -25.08 15.41
C HIS A 30 18.19 -26.25 15.09
N TRP A 31 16.92 -25.94 14.78
CA TRP A 31 15.91 -26.91 14.39
C TRP A 31 15.61 -26.76 12.91
N SER A 32 16.09 -27.71 12.11
CA SER A 32 15.81 -27.86 10.68
C SER A 32 15.20 -29.22 10.44
N PHE A 33 14.19 -29.29 9.57
CA PHE A 33 13.51 -30.55 9.25
C PHE A 33 14.23 -31.37 8.17
N ASP A 34 15.35 -30.86 7.63
CA ASP A 34 16.21 -31.62 6.71
C ASP A 34 16.64 -32.93 7.39
N GLY A 35 16.36 -34.08 6.77
CA GLY A 35 16.69 -35.40 7.35
C GLY A 35 15.93 -35.75 8.64
N CYS A 36 14.84 -35.06 8.98
CA CYS A 36 13.96 -35.38 10.10
C CYS A 36 13.12 -36.63 9.79
N ASP A 37 12.86 -37.44 10.81
CA ASP A 37 12.05 -38.67 10.74
C ASP A 37 10.53 -38.42 10.89
N GLY A 38 10.13 -37.14 11.04
CA GLY A 38 8.75 -36.72 11.25
C GLY A 38 8.27 -36.80 12.70
N LYS A 39 9.13 -37.22 13.64
CA LYS A 39 8.81 -37.28 15.09
C LYS A 39 9.72 -36.40 15.91
N ILE A 40 11.02 -36.42 15.62
CA ILE A 40 12.03 -35.67 16.37
C ILE A 40 12.80 -34.76 15.42
N VAL A 41 12.75 -33.46 15.66
CA VAL A 41 13.63 -32.50 15.00
C VAL A 41 14.87 -32.29 15.87
N LYS A 42 16.02 -32.75 15.37
CA LYS A 42 17.29 -32.67 16.09
C LYS A 42 17.76 -31.23 16.25
N ASP A 43 18.28 -30.91 17.42
CA ASP A 43 19.01 -29.67 17.66
C ASP A 43 20.44 -29.81 17.14
N ARG A 44 20.70 -29.12 16.03
CA ARG A 44 22.00 -29.15 15.34
C ARG A 44 23.01 -28.18 15.96
N SER A 45 22.65 -27.41 16.98
CA SER A 45 23.58 -26.50 17.67
C SER A 45 24.59 -27.22 18.58
N GLY A 46 24.29 -28.47 18.96
CA GLY A 46 25.05 -29.21 19.97
C GLY A 46 24.56 -28.98 21.41
N SER A 47 23.53 -28.14 21.61
CA SER A 47 22.95 -27.87 22.95
C SER A 47 22.03 -29.01 23.44
N GLY A 48 21.71 -29.96 22.58
CA GLY A 48 20.91 -31.15 22.92
C GLY A 48 19.46 -30.82 23.23
N ASN A 49 18.93 -29.71 22.69
CA ASN A 49 17.56 -29.27 22.83
C ASN A 49 16.68 -29.86 21.72
N ASP A 50 16.67 -31.18 21.54
CA ASP A 50 15.85 -31.83 20.50
C ASP A 50 14.36 -31.47 20.66
N GLY A 51 13.69 -31.22 19.54
CA GLY A 51 12.26 -30.92 19.50
C GLY A 51 11.43 -32.15 19.18
N VAL A 52 10.29 -32.28 19.85
CA VAL A 52 9.26 -33.29 19.53
C VAL A 52 8.20 -32.65 18.63
N ILE A 53 7.94 -33.27 17.49
CA ILE A 53 6.85 -32.89 16.59
C ILE A 53 5.57 -33.51 17.16
N VAL A 54 4.69 -32.66 17.71
CA VAL A 54 3.44 -33.11 18.33
C VAL A 54 2.43 -33.50 17.25
N SER A 55 2.31 -32.68 16.21
CA SER A 55 1.52 -32.96 15.01
C SER A 55 1.98 -32.07 13.85
N GLY A 56 1.84 -32.57 12.62
CA GLY A 56 2.31 -31.95 11.39
C GLY A 56 2.82 -32.97 10.39
N THR A 57 3.07 -32.54 9.16
CA THR A 57 3.59 -33.42 8.10
C THR A 57 4.83 -32.82 7.47
N LEU A 58 5.83 -33.65 7.18
CA LEU A 58 7.01 -33.21 6.45
C LEU A 58 6.68 -32.98 4.97
N HIS A 59 7.22 -31.90 4.42
CA HIS A 59 7.09 -31.54 3.01
C HIS A 59 8.46 -31.22 2.43
N SER A 60 8.87 -31.96 1.41
CA SER A 60 10.08 -31.68 0.65
C SER A 60 9.80 -30.65 -0.45
N GLU A 61 10.57 -29.57 -0.48
CA GLU A 61 10.46 -28.51 -1.49
C GLU A 61 11.87 -28.08 -1.94
N LYS A 62 12.14 -28.24 -3.25
CA LYS A 62 13.42 -27.94 -3.91
C LYS A 62 14.62 -28.68 -3.27
N GLY A 63 15.22 -28.10 -2.24
CA GLY A 63 16.39 -28.63 -1.53
C GLY A 63 16.27 -28.57 0.00
N ALA A 64 15.08 -28.30 0.53
CA ALA A 64 14.81 -28.30 1.96
C ALA A 64 13.58 -29.16 2.29
N VAL A 65 13.55 -29.65 3.52
CA VAL A 65 12.37 -30.25 4.15
C VAL A 65 11.79 -29.25 5.13
N ALA A 66 10.47 -29.09 5.08
CA ALA A 66 9.72 -28.19 5.95
C ALA A 66 8.63 -28.96 6.71
N LEU A 67 8.27 -28.48 7.89
CA LEU A 67 7.09 -28.96 8.62
C LEU A 67 5.86 -28.18 8.17
N THR A 68 4.84 -28.88 7.70
CA THR A 68 3.52 -28.33 7.35
C THR A 68 2.58 -28.43 8.53
N LEU A 69 1.98 -27.31 8.91
CA LEU A 69 0.98 -27.17 9.96
C LEU A 69 -0.33 -26.64 9.38
N ASN A 70 -1.46 -27.25 9.73
CA ASN A 70 -2.78 -26.90 9.20
C ASN A 70 -3.47 -25.73 9.95
N GLY A 71 -2.96 -25.36 11.12
CA GLY A 71 -3.50 -24.31 11.99
C GLY A 71 -4.92 -24.55 12.51
N VAL A 72 -5.38 -25.81 12.52
CA VAL A 72 -6.69 -26.25 13.04
C VAL A 72 -6.50 -27.16 14.26
N ASP A 73 -5.50 -28.05 14.22
CA ASP A 73 -5.15 -28.94 15.34
C ASP A 73 -4.08 -28.31 16.26
N ASP A 74 -3.64 -29.06 17.28
CA ASP A 74 -2.51 -28.72 18.16
C ASP A 74 -1.14 -28.97 17.49
N GLY A 75 -1.04 -28.89 16.17
CA GLY A 75 0.21 -29.11 15.43
C GLY A 75 1.28 -28.08 15.78
N HIS A 76 2.37 -28.53 16.39
CA HIS A 76 3.54 -27.73 16.72
C HIS A 76 4.78 -28.60 16.98
N VAL A 77 5.94 -27.95 17.07
CA VAL A 77 7.13 -28.53 17.70
C VAL A 77 7.23 -28.04 19.13
N ARG A 78 7.42 -28.98 20.06
CA ARG A 78 7.70 -28.69 21.47
C ARG A 78 9.17 -28.98 21.77
N VAL A 79 9.89 -27.99 22.29
CA VAL A 79 11.30 -28.12 22.68
C VAL A 79 11.45 -27.88 24.17
N GLU A 80 11.87 -28.90 24.90
CA GLU A 80 12.27 -28.77 26.31
C GLU A 80 13.68 -28.19 26.38
N LEU A 81 13.78 -26.93 26.79
CA LEU A 81 15.07 -26.22 26.83
C LEU A 81 15.85 -26.62 28.09
N LYS A 82 17.04 -27.17 27.90
CA LYS A 82 17.96 -27.53 28.99
C LYS A 82 18.61 -26.25 29.53
N GLN A 83 18.35 -25.93 30.81
CA GLN A 83 18.72 -24.64 31.40
C GLN A 83 20.23 -24.44 31.61
N PRO A 84 20.71 -23.17 31.63
CA PRO A 84 20.09 -21.98 31.06
C PRO A 84 20.73 -21.58 29.73
N LEU A 85 19.89 -21.37 28.71
CA LEU A 85 20.25 -20.56 27.55
C LEU A 85 20.46 -19.15 28.09
N ARG A 86 21.71 -18.66 28.13
CA ARG A 86 22.03 -17.32 28.64
C ARG A 86 21.54 -16.25 27.66
N LEU A 87 20.22 -15.98 27.67
CA LEU A 87 19.54 -15.04 26.77
C LEU A 87 19.41 -13.63 27.37
N SER A 88 20.07 -13.35 28.50
CA SER A 88 19.80 -12.16 29.32
C SER A 88 20.40 -10.87 28.78
N GLU A 89 21.40 -10.94 27.90
CA GLU A 89 22.17 -9.77 27.44
C GLU A 89 22.06 -9.54 25.94
N ALA A 90 22.09 -10.60 25.13
CA ALA A 90 21.90 -10.48 23.69
C ALA A 90 21.30 -11.77 23.13
N ILE A 91 20.55 -11.63 22.04
CA ILE A 91 19.92 -12.76 21.37
C ILE A 91 19.68 -12.47 19.89
N THR A 92 19.79 -13.50 19.07
CA THR A 92 19.30 -13.47 17.69
C THR A 92 18.42 -14.67 17.43
N SER A 93 17.30 -14.45 16.74
CA SER A 93 16.53 -15.51 16.12
C SER A 93 16.52 -15.35 14.61
N VAL A 94 16.69 -16.43 13.86
CA VAL A 94 16.53 -16.48 12.40
C VAL A 94 15.51 -17.58 12.09
N PHE A 95 14.41 -17.22 11.42
CA PHE A 95 13.26 -18.08 11.23
C PHE A 95 12.78 -18.09 9.78
N TRP A 96 12.76 -19.27 9.17
CA TRP A 96 12.22 -19.46 7.82
C TRP A 96 10.82 -20.04 7.89
N PHE A 97 9.85 -19.35 7.29
CA PHE A 97 8.47 -19.81 7.23
C PHE A 97 7.75 -19.36 5.96
N ARG A 98 6.65 -20.05 5.65
CA ARG A 98 5.74 -19.75 4.55
C ARG A 98 4.32 -19.81 5.08
N ALA A 99 3.72 -18.66 5.39
CA ALA A 99 2.37 -18.59 5.94
C ALA A 99 1.31 -18.73 4.83
N GLU A 100 0.36 -19.65 4.98
CA GLU A 100 -0.84 -19.70 4.11
C GLU A 100 -1.90 -18.71 4.60
N ARG A 101 -1.92 -18.48 5.92
CA ARG A 101 -2.83 -17.55 6.59
C ARG A 101 -2.17 -17.06 7.88
N LEU A 102 -2.25 -15.77 8.13
CA LEU A 102 -1.67 -15.14 9.32
C LEU A 102 -2.74 -14.32 10.05
N ARG A 103 -3.36 -14.91 11.08
CA ARG A 103 -4.37 -14.22 11.93
C ARG A 103 -3.66 -13.40 13.01
N THR A 104 -4.31 -12.35 13.52
CA THR A 104 -3.84 -11.67 14.74
C THR A 104 -3.68 -12.66 15.89
N ASP A 105 -2.63 -12.47 16.69
CA ASP A 105 -2.18 -13.34 17.78
C ASP A 105 -1.72 -14.75 17.36
N THR A 106 -1.50 -15.01 16.06
CA THR A 106 -0.85 -16.26 15.63
C THR A 106 0.60 -16.23 16.12
N VAL A 107 1.01 -17.21 16.93
CA VAL A 107 2.40 -17.35 17.36
C VAL A 107 3.13 -18.26 16.38
N LEU A 108 4.25 -17.77 15.84
CA LEU A 108 5.09 -18.49 14.88
C LEU A 108 6.14 -19.32 15.62
N PHE A 109 6.79 -18.73 16.61
CA PHE A 109 7.56 -19.43 17.63
C PHE A 109 7.65 -18.58 18.89
N GLY A 110 7.90 -19.20 20.03
CA GLY A 110 8.25 -18.48 21.24
C GLY A 110 8.11 -19.30 22.51
N ILE A 111 8.59 -18.72 23.60
CA ILE A 111 8.39 -19.26 24.95
C ILE A 111 7.09 -18.67 25.49
N PRO A 112 6.09 -19.48 25.85
CA PRO A 112 4.83 -19.01 26.42
C PRO A 112 5.04 -18.14 27.66
N ASN A 113 4.15 -17.17 27.86
CA ASN A 113 4.08 -16.51 29.16
C ASN A 113 3.47 -17.47 30.20
N ALA A 114 3.93 -17.36 31.46
CA ALA A 114 3.35 -18.13 32.56
C ALA A 114 1.90 -17.71 32.87
N ASN A 115 1.52 -16.48 32.50
CA ASN A 115 0.14 -16.02 32.53
C ASN A 115 -0.60 -16.47 31.24
N PRO A 116 -1.63 -17.35 31.35
CA PRO A 116 -2.32 -17.91 30.20
C PRO A 116 -3.20 -16.89 29.43
N ASP A 117 -3.50 -15.73 30.02
CA ASP A 117 -4.30 -14.67 29.38
C ASP A 117 -3.47 -13.80 28.43
N TRP A 118 -2.14 -13.92 28.48
CA TRP A 118 -1.25 -13.10 27.66
C TRP A 118 -1.08 -13.66 26.26
N THR A 119 -1.22 -12.79 25.26
CA THR A 119 -1.31 -13.17 23.84
C THR A 119 0.03 -13.19 23.13
N THR A 120 1.11 -12.84 23.83
CA THR A 120 2.44 -12.63 23.27
C THR A 120 3.45 -13.48 24.04
N PRO A 121 4.36 -14.21 23.36
CA PRO A 121 5.39 -14.99 24.05
C PRO A 121 6.35 -14.09 24.82
N VAL A 122 6.98 -14.61 25.88
CA VAL A 122 8.04 -13.92 26.65
C VAL A 122 9.20 -13.53 25.74
N PHE A 123 9.48 -14.40 24.78
CA PHE A 123 10.42 -14.22 23.69
C PHE A 123 9.85 -14.94 22.48
N GLY A 124 9.74 -14.25 21.34
CA GLY A 124 9.39 -14.92 20.10
C GLY A 124 8.77 -14.02 19.06
N LEU A 125 8.20 -14.66 18.03
CA LEU A 125 7.58 -14.03 16.88
C LEU A 125 6.09 -14.40 16.83
N SER A 126 5.24 -13.39 16.78
CA SER A 126 3.79 -13.51 16.59
C SER A 126 3.33 -12.66 15.42
N ALA A 127 2.02 -12.58 15.20
CA ALA A 127 1.44 -11.77 14.13
C ALA A 127 0.32 -10.86 14.62
N LYS A 128 0.22 -9.68 14.01
CA LYS A 128 -0.85 -8.70 14.26
C LYS A 128 -1.21 -7.98 12.97
N GLY A 129 -2.48 -8.01 12.55
CA GLY A 129 -2.91 -7.30 11.34
C GLY A 129 -2.18 -7.71 10.06
N GLY A 130 -1.65 -8.94 9.99
CA GLY A 130 -0.84 -9.42 8.86
C GLY A 130 0.65 -9.09 8.95
N HIS A 131 1.09 -8.28 9.93
CA HIS A 131 2.50 -8.02 10.21
C HIS A 131 3.08 -9.06 11.16
N ALA A 132 4.40 -9.27 11.09
CA ALA A 132 5.10 -10.04 12.11
C ALA A 132 5.51 -9.11 13.25
N VAL A 133 5.35 -9.59 14.48
CA VAL A 133 5.67 -8.86 15.70
C VAL A 133 6.65 -9.70 16.50
N TYR A 134 7.86 -9.19 16.66
CA TYR A 134 8.83 -9.77 17.56
C TYR A 134 8.69 -9.14 18.94
N GLY A 135 8.55 -10.00 19.95
CA GLY A 135 8.31 -9.58 21.32
C GLY A 135 9.36 -10.10 22.28
N GLN A 136 9.79 -9.23 23.18
CA GLN A 136 10.58 -9.55 24.36
C GLN A 136 9.94 -8.93 25.59
N PHE A 137 9.53 -9.76 26.55
CA PHE A 137 9.10 -9.29 27.85
C PHE A 137 10.31 -9.19 28.77
N GLY A 138 10.50 -8.00 29.32
CA GLY A 138 11.54 -7.77 30.31
C GLY A 138 11.24 -8.49 31.63
N ALA A 139 12.26 -8.57 32.48
CA ALA A 139 12.09 -8.93 33.88
C ALA A 139 11.04 -8.03 34.58
N LYS A 140 10.54 -8.45 35.75
CA LYS A 140 9.53 -7.72 36.52
C LYS A 140 9.93 -6.24 36.69
N GLY A 141 9.08 -5.32 36.21
CA GLY A 141 9.31 -3.87 36.25
C GLY A 141 9.97 -3.27 35.01
N VAL A 142 10.35 -4.08 34.01
CA VAL A 142 10.90 -3.62 32.73
C VAL A 142 9.82 -3.66 31.65
N SER A 143 9.68 -2.57 30.88
CA SER A 143 8.73 -2.49 29.76
C SER A 143 9.01 -3.54 28.69
N LYS A 144 7.95 -4.15 28.14
CA LYS A 144 8.06 -5.09 27.01
C LYS A 144 8.54 -4.36 25.74
N ALA A 145 9.47 -4.97 25.00
CA ALA A 145 9.86 -4.52 23.68
C ALA A 145 9.01 -5.26 22.63
N LEU A 146 8.32 -4.51 21.79
CA LEU A 146 7.54 -5.04 20.67
C LEU A 146 7.97 -4.31 19.41
N VAL A 147 8.50 -5.05 18.45
CA VAL A 147 8.89 -4.50 17.14
C VAL A 147 8.05 -5.20 16.08
N GLU A 148 7.41 -4.41 15.25
CA GLU A 148 6.52 -4.86 14.18
C GLU A 148 7.16 -4.60 12.83
N THR A 149 6.95 -5.50 11.86
CA THR A 149 7.46 -5.30 10.50
C THR A 149 6.82 -4.08 9.85
N ARG A 150 7.57 -3.36 9.01
CA ARG A 150 7.05 -2.16 8.32
C ARG A 150 5.95 -2.48 7.29
N SER A 151 5.99 -3.68 6.73
CA SER A 151 5.02 -4.18 5.75
C SER A 151 4.39 -5.50 6.22
N PRO A 152 3.16 -5.83 5.77
CA PRO A 152 2.56 -7.13 6.01
C PRO A 152 3.44 -8.27 5.46
N VAL A 153 3.44 -9.40 6.16
CA VAL A 153 4.14 -10.62 5.71
C VAL A 153 3.43 -11.18 4.48
N PRO A 154 4.14 -11.40 3.36
CA PRO A 154 3.52 -11.99 2.17
C PRO A 154 3.06 -13.42 2.44
N LEU A 155 1.80 -13.71 2.07
CA LEU A 155 1.25 -15.06 2.16
C LEU A 155 1.75 -15.94 0.99
N ASN A 156 1.83 -17.24 1.24
CA ASN A 156 2.22 -18.28 0.30
C ASN A 156 3.63 -18.10 -0.30
N GLN A 157 4.49 -17.31 0.33
CA GLN A 157 5.89 -17.11 -0.02
C GLN A 157 6.79 -17.45 1.17
N TRP A 158 7.99 -17.96 0.89
CA TRP A 158 9.01 -18.17 1.92
C TRP A 158 9.55 -16.82 2.38
N VAL A 159 9.65 -16.64 3.69
CA VAL A 159 10.18 -15.44 4.33
C VAL A 159 11.22 -15.87 5.35
N CYS A 160 12.37 -15.22 5.32
CA CYS A 160 13.35 -15.27 6.40
C CYS A 160 13.12 -14.06 7.29
N MET A 161 12.68 -14.30 8.53
CA MET A 161 12.59 -13.26 9.55
C MET A 161 13.76 -13.42 10.49
N ALA A 162 14.56 -12.38 10.65
CA ALA A 162 15.54 -12.32 11.72
C ALA A 162 15.21 -11.19 12.70
N ALA A 163 15.48 -11.44 13.98
CA ALA A 163 15.37 -10.45 15.03
C ALA A 163 16.64 -10.50 15.88
N THR A 164 17.29 -9.36 16.07
CA THR A 164 18.47 -9.22 16.92
C THR A 164 18.14 -8.31 18.10
N SER A 165 18.71 -8.61 19.26
CA SER A 165 18.70 -7.74 20.42
C SER A 165 20.08 -7.74 21.05
N ASP A 166 20.66 -6.56 21.20
CA ASP A 166 21.97 -6.32 21.84
C ASP A 166 21.84 -5.92 23.31
N GLY A 167 20.66 -6.12 23.90
CA GLY A 167 20.31 -5.70 25.25
C GLY A 167 19.69 -4.31 25.31
N ASP A 168 20.01 -3.42 24.36
CA ASP A 168 19.54 -2.02 24.34
C ASP A 168 18.63 -1.70 23.14
N THR A 169 18.81 -2.38 22.02
CA THR A 169 18.09 -2.17 20.78
C THR A 169 17.63 -3.49 20.21
N VAL A 170 16.35 -3.56 19.83
CA VAL A 170 15.77 -4.68 19.09
C VAL A 170 15.67 -4.29 17.62
N ARG A 171 16.16 -5.13 16.71
CA ARG A 171 16.12 -4.92 15.26
C ARG A 171 15.46 -6.08 14.55
N LEU A 172 14.65 -5.78 13.54
CA LEU A 172 14.05 -6.74 12.63
C LEU A 172 14.71 -6.67 11.27
N TYR A 173 14.83 -7.84 10.64
CA TYR A 173 15.30 -8.02 9.29
C TYR A 173 14.36 -8.94 8.55
N VAL A 174 13.99 -8.57 7.33
CA VAL A 174 13.16 -9.38 6.44
C VAL A 174 14.00 -9.74 5.22
N ASN A 175 14.14 -11.05 4.95
CA ASN A 175 14.92 -11.56 3.82
C ASN A 175 16.35 -11.00 3.76
N GLY A 176 17.01 -10.93 4.91
CA GLY A 176 18.40 -10.46 5.03
C GLY A 176 18.59 -8.94 4.97
N ALA A 177 17.53 -8.14 4.81
CA ALA A 177 17.58 -6.68 4.78
C ALA A 177 17.02 -6.08 6.09
N PRO A 178 17.56 -4.97 6.61
CA PRO A 178 17.00 -4.26 7.77
C PRO A 178 15.56 -3.79 7.51
N ASP A 179 14.66 -4.02 8.46
CA ASP A 179 13.24 -3.65 8.34
C ASP A 179 12.81 -2.64 9.42
N ALA A 180 12.98 -2.95 10.71
CA ALA A 180 12.55 -2.07 11.79
C ALA A 180 13.53 -2.08 12.97
N GLU A 181 13.53 -1.01 13.77
CA GLU A 181 14.31 -0.94 15.00
C GLU A 181 13.52 -0.27 16.12
N LEU A 182 13.82 -0.68 17.36
CA LEU A 182 13.32 -0.09 18.59
C LEU A 182 14.46 0.00 19.60
N LYS A 183 14.83 1.23 19.96
CA LYS A 183 15.79 1.50 21.04
C LYS A 183 15.09 1.34 22.38
N GLN A 184 15.06 0.10 22.86
CA GLN A 184 14.48 -0.23 24.16
C GLN A 184 15.25 -1.37 24.78
N ARG A 185 15.73 -1.13 26.00
CA ARG A 185 16.40 -2.15 26.79
C ARG A 185 15.46 -3.32 27.06
N ALA A 186 15.89 -4.52 26.73
CA ALA A 186 15.13 -5.74 26.91
C ALA A 186 16.03 -6.81 27.55
N VAL A 187 15.66 -7.24 28.76
CA VAL A 187 16.36 -8.29 29.49
C VAL A 187 15.42 -9.49 29.60
N LEU A 188 15.71 -10.54 28.83
CA LEU A 188 14.89 -11.75 28.83
C LEU A 188 15.16 -12.56 30.09
N ALA A 189 14.09 -12.87 30.82
CA ALA A 189 14.12 -13.82 31.92
C ALA A 189 13.49 -15.14 31.46
N PHE A 190 14.27 -16.21 31.46
CA PHE A 190 13.74 -17.54 31.18
C PHE A 190 12.78 -17.97 32.31
N ASN A 191 11.61 -18.45 31.94
CA ASN A 191 10.52 -18.78 32.88
C ASN A 191 10.30 -20.29 33.06
N GLY A 192 11.23 -21.13 32.56
CA GLY A 192 11.11 -22.59 32.67
C GLY A 192 10.14 -23.24 31.68
N GLN A 193 9.45 -22.46 30.83
CA GLN A 193 8.53 -23.01 29.84
C GLN A 193 9.29 -23.51 28.59
N PRO A 194 8.73 -24.51 27.88
CA PRO A 194 9.29 -24.99 26.63
C PRO A 194 9.27 -23.89 25.55
N LEU A 195 10.18 -24.01 24.57
CA LEU A 195 10.04 -23.28 23.31
C LEU A 195 9.03 -24.02 22.45
N LEU A 196 8.02 -23.28 21.96
CA LEU A 196 7.04 -23.79 21.02
C LEU A 196 7.28 -23.20 19.64
N ILE A 197 7.18 -24.02 18.60
CA ILE A 197 7.28 -23.59 17.20
C ILE A 197 5.97 -23.96 16.49
N GLY A 198 5.21 -22.94 16.08
CA GLY A 198 3.93 -23.06 15.38
C GLY A 198 2.68 -23.16 16.27
N ALA A 199 2.83 -23.27 17.59
CA ALA A 199 1.71 -23.41 18.52
C ALA A 199 1.03 -22.07 18.83
N GLY A 200 -0.31 -22.06 18.85
CA GLY A 200 -1.07 -20.99 19.50
C GLY A 200 -0.88 -21.03 21.03
N LEU A 201 -0.94 -19.87 21.69
CA LEU A 201 -0.89 -19.78 23.15
C LEU A 201 -2.31 -19.71 23.73
N GLY A 202 -2.68 -20.63 24.62
CA GLY A 202 -4.03 -20.67 25.18
C GLY A 202 -5.11 -20.86 24.10
N ARG A 203 -6.04 -19.91 23.96
CA ARG A 203 -7.12 -19.93 22.94
C ARG A 203 -6.71 -19.28 21.61
N LYS A 204 -5.44 -18.95 21.41
CA LYS A 204 -4.98 -18.20 20.23
C LYS A 204 -4.76 -19.09 19.01
N PRO A 205 -4.84 -18.51 17.80
CA PRO A 205 -4.60 -19.24 16.56
C PRO A 205 -3.23 -19.95 16.51
N SER A 206 -3.24 -21.23 16.16
CA SER A 206 -2.03 -21.94 15.71
C SER A 206 -1.61 -21.50 14.30
N PHE A 207 -0.32 -21.66 14.00
CA PHE A 207 0.24 -21.33 12.70
C PHE A 207 -0.31 -22.25 11.61
N ARG A 208 -0.68 -21.65 10.47
CA ARG A 208 -1.05 -22.37 9.25
C ARG A 208 -0.07 -22.05 8.14
N GLY A 209 0.68 -23.06 7.71
CA GLY A 209 1.68 -22.92 6.66
C GLY A 209 2.84 -23.89 6.85
N ARG A 210 4.02 -23.50 6.36
CA ARG A 210 5.25 -24.31 6.44
C ARG A 210 6.32 -23.61 7.26
N ILE A 211 7.08 -24.40 8.01
CA ILE A 211 8.22 -23.95 8.79
C ILE A 211 9.46 -24.68 8.26
N GLY A 212 10.47 -23.93 7.85
CA GLY A 212 11.71 -24.47 7.31
C GLY A 212 12.73 -24.72 8.40
N GLU A 213 13.11 -23.66 9.11
CA GLU A 213 14.04 -23.77 10.24
C GLU A 213 13.91 -22.61 11.23
N LEU A 214 14.37 -22.86 12.45
CA LEU A 214 14.61 -21.86 13.48
C LEU A 214 16.06 -21.99 13.99
N ARG A 215 16.79 -20.87 13.99
CA ARG A 215 18.10 -20.75 14.64
C ARG A 215 18.04 -19.72 15.74
N LEU A 216 18.66 -20.01 16.89
CA LEU A 216 18.80 -19.11 18.03
C LEU A 216 20.28 -18.93 18.38
N TYR A 217 20.68 -17.69 18.64
CA TYR A 217 22.02 -17.31 19.05
C TYR A 217 21.98 -16.55 20.39
N ASN A 218 22.96 -16.75 21.25
CA ASN A 218 23.14 -16.01 22.51
C ASN A 218 23.91 -14.68 22.33
N ARG A 219 23.93 -14.15 21.10
CA ARG A 219 24.56 -12.88 20.73
C ARG A 219 23.71 -12.16 19.70
N ALA A 220 23.89 -10.85 19.59
CA ALA A 220 23.34 -10.07 18.49
C ALA A 220 24.22 -10.29 17.26
N LEU A 221 23.65 -10.85 16.20
CA LEU A 221 24.32 -10.95 14.90
C LEU A 221 24.35 -9.57 14.23
N SER A 222 25.44 -9.28 13.53
CA SER A 222 25.56 -8.05 12.72
C SER A 222 24.63 -8.11 11.50
N PRO A 223 24.31 -6.95 10.87
CA PRO A 223 23.56 -6.93 9.62
C PRO A 223 24.18 -7.81 8.52
N GLU A 224 25.51 -7.85 8.43
CA GLU A 224 26.26 -8.65 7.46
C GLU A 224 26.13 -10.15 7.75
N GLU A 225 26.19 -10.53 9.04
CA GLU A 225 25.97 -11.92 9.47
C GLU A 225 24.52 -12.36 9.16
N ILE A 226 23.52 -11.52 9.46
CA ILE A 226 22.11 -11.79 9.10
C ILE A 226 21.95 -11.98 7.59
N ARG A 227 22.59 -11.13 6.78
CA ARG A 227 22.57 -11.25 5.32
C ARG A 227 23.22 -12.56 4.87
N ALA A 228 24.35 -12.94 5.44
CA ALA A 228 25.03 -14.20 5.12
C ALA A 228 24.16 -15.42 5.46
N MET A 229 23.50 -15.41 6.61
CA MET A 229 22.57 -16.44 7.07
C MET A 229 21.35 -16.61 6.14
N PHE A 230 20.87 -15.49 5.60
CA PHE A 230 19.81 -15.49 4.60
C PHE A 230 20.28 -16.07 3.26
N GLU A 231 21.40 -15.58 2.74
CA GLU A 231 21.98 -16.01 1.45
C GLU A 231 22.30 -17.52 1.44
N GLU A 232 22.72 -18.08 2.58
CA GLU A 232 22.98 -19.52 2.74
C GLU A 232 21.77 -20.39 2.38
N ARG A 233 20.56 -19.97 2.79
CA ARG A 233 19.36 -20.81 2.76
C ARG A 233 18.33 -20.40 1.71
N ARG A 234 18.43 -19.18 1.16
CA ARG A 234 17.41 -18.65 0.24
C ARG A 234 17.14 -19.55 -0.97
N MET A 235 18.17 -20.17 -1.54
CA MET A 235 18.00 -21.06 -2.71
C MET A 235 17.27 -22.35 -2.34
N ALA A 236 17.53 -22.91 -1.16
CA ALA A 236 16.90 -24.14 -0.68
C ALA A 236 15.39 -23.94 -0.44
N TYR A 237 14.99 -22.77 0.07
CA TYR A 237 13.58 -22.38 0.19
C TYR A 237 13.02 -21.74 -1.08
N GLY A 238 13.78 -21.77 -2.17
CA GLY A 238 13.28 -21.28 -3.45
C GLY A 238 13.00 -19.79 -3.49
N TRP A 239 13.55 -19.04 -2.54
CA TRP A 239 13.54 -17.60 -2.53
C TRP A 239 14.57 -17.12 -3.54
N THR A 240 14.06 -16.61 -4.65
CA THR A 240 14.81 -15.73 -5.53
C THR A 240 14.52 -14.31 -5.07
N PRO A 241 15.50 -13.40 -5.07
CA PRO A 241 15.16 -11.99 -4.99
C PRO A 241 14.08 -11.74 -6.05
N PRO A 242 13.06 -10.91 -5.77
CA PRO A 242 12.28 -10.36 -6.87
C PRO A 242 13.33 -9.89 -7.86
N VAL A 243 13.23 -10.33 -9.13
CA VAL A 243 14.18 -9.90 -10.17
C VAL A 243 14.38 -8.43 -9.91
N GLU A 244 15.60 -8.06 -9.51
CA GLU A 244 15.91 -6.67 -9.32
C GLU A 244 15.68 -6.15 -10.73
N SER A 245 14.53 -5.53 -10.94
CA SER A 245 14.28 -4.81 -12.15
C SER A 245 15.35 -3.75 -12.04
N ALA A 246 16.50 -3.97 -12.71
CA ALA A 246 17.49 -2.95 -12.94
C ALA A 246 16.67 -1.69 -13.17
N PRO A 247 16.80 -0.65 -12.32
CA PRO A 247 15.78 0.37 -12.16
C PRO A 247 15.32 0.76 -13.55
N LEU A 248 14.11 0.32 -13.91
CA LEU A 248 13.57 0.69 -15.19
C LEU A 248 13.41 2.20 -15.05
N ASP A 249 14.19 2.93 -15.84
CA ASP A 249 13.71 4.18 -16.38
C ASP A 249 13.42 5.24 -15.29
N GLY A 250 14.48 5.85 -14.75
CA GLY A 250 14.36 7.14 -14.08
C GLY A 250 13.63 7.20 -12.75
N THR A 251 13.66 6.13 -11.96
CA THR A 251 13.01 6.12 -10.65
C THR A 251 13.98 6.59 -9.56
N VAL A 252 13.59 7.57 -8.75
CA VAL A 252 14.28 8.05 -7.55
C VAL A 252 13.46 7.72 -6.29
N ILE A 253 14.07 7.77 -5.12
CA ILE A 253 13.35 7.61 -3.85
C ILE A 253 12.92 9.00 -3.36
N VAL A 254 11.61 9.18 -3.17
CA VAL A 254 11.03 10.38 -2.55
C VAL A 254 10.42 9.99 -1.21
N GLU A 255 10.71 10.74 -0.17
CA GLU A 255 10.04 10.57 1.13
C GLU A 255 8.66 11.24 1.08
N THR A 256 7.63 10.49 1.44
CA THR A 256 6.24 10.98 1.49
C THR A 256 5.67 10.83 2.89
N HIS A 257 4.81 11.76 3.27
CA HIS A 257 4.17 11.78 4.58
C HIS A 257 2.66 11.92 4.38
N GLY A 258 1.93 10.80 4.57
CA GLY A 258 0.47 10.74 4.60
C GLY A 258 -0.28 11.52 3.52
N SER A 259 -1.56 11.79 3.76
CA SER A 259 -2.37 12.74 2.98
C SER A 259 -2.60 14.06 3.74
N ASN A 260 -2.10 14.16 4.97
CA ASN A 260 -2.23 15.33 5.83
C ASN A 260 -0.87 15.67 6.47
N PRO A 261 -0.23 16.79 6.08
CA PRO A 261 1.09 17.18 6.59
C PRO A 261 1.11 17.46 8.09
N ASP A 262 -0.05 17.71 8.71
CA ASP A 262 -0.17 18.04 10.13
C ASP A 262 -0.37 16.81 11.04
N THR A 263 -0.48 15.60 10.47
CA THR A 263 -0.68 14.38 11.27
C THR A 263 0.66 13.73 11.63
N PRO A 264 1.04 13.61 12.91
CA PRO A 264 2.30 12.96 13.28
C PRO A 264 2.32 11.50 12.80
N GLY A 265 3.26 11.19 11.92
CA GLY A 265 3.45 9.87 11.30
C GLY A 265 4.82 9.81 10.62
N PRO A 266 5.43 8.63 10.46
CA PRO A 266 6.75 8.51 9.87
C PRO A 266 6.70 8.78 8.35
N TRP A 267 7.71 9.48 7.85
CA TRP A 267 7.98 9.57 6.41
C TRP A 267 8.21 8.18 5.84
N ARG A 268 7.70 7.94 4.63
CA ARG A 268 7.81 6.68 3.91
C ARG A 268 8.55 6.90 2.60
N ALA A 269 9.64 6.18 2.41
CA ALA A 269 10.35 6.11 1.14
C ALA A 269 9.42 5.52 0.07
N GLN A 270 9.21 6.25 -1.03
CA GLN A 270 8.41 5.84 -2.17
C GLN A 270 9.23 5.90 -3.45
N PRO A 271 9.33 4.79 -4.21
CA PRO A 271 9.90 4.85 -5.55
C PRO A 271 9.03 5.73 -6.45
N THR A 272 9.62 6.79 -6.99
CA THR A 272 8.94 7.83 -7.76
C THR A 272 9.68 8.07 -9.06
N ARG A 273 8.95 8.11 -10.18
CA ARG A 273 9.54 8.40 -11.49
C ARG A 273 9.45 9.88 -11.81
N LEU A 274 10.58 10.49 -12.14
CA LEU A 274 10.65 11.88 -12.56
C LEU A 274 10.80 11.98 -14.08
N LEU A 275 10.40 13.11 -14.65
CA LEU A 275 10.51 13.35 -16.10
C LEU A 275 11.98 13.50 -16.53
N GLU A 276 12.80 14.13 -15.69
CA GLU A 276 14.22 14.43 -15.95
C GLU A 276 15.10 13.18 -15.99
N THR A 277 14.66 12.12 -15.32
CA THR A 277 15.38 10.86 -15.19
C THR A 277 14.87 9.80 -16.17
N LEU A 278 13.82 10.12 -16.94
CA LEU A 278 13.18 9.20 -17.88
C LEU A 278 14.15 8.82 -19.01
N HIS A 279 14.54 7.56 -19.07
CA HIS A 279 15.48 6.99 -20.02
C HIS A 279 14.96 7.09 -21.45
N GLY A 280 15.83 7.56 -22.36
CA GLY A 280 15.47 7.73 -23.77
C GLY A 280 14.51 8.89 -24.03
N TYR A 281 14.23 9.71 -23.03
CA TYR A 281 13.46 10.94 -23.17
C TYR A 281 14.32 12.12 -22.77
N THR A 282 14.31 13.17 -23.59
CA THR A 282 14.92 14.45 -23.27
C THR A 282 13.87 15.51 -23.57
N PRO A 283 13.47 16.35 -22.59
CA PRO A 283 12.61 17.47 -22.86
C PRO A 283 13.23 18.32 -23.97
N SER A 284 12.46 18.67 -25.00
CA SER A 284 12.95 19.43 -26.16
C SER A 284 13.49 20.81 -25.78
N GLY A 285 13.20 21.32 -24.57
CA GLY A 285 13.54 22.68 -24.12
C GLY A 285 12.70 23.77 -24.80
N GLU A 286 12.16 23.49 -25.98
CA GLU A 286 11.23 24.34 -26.70
C GLU A 286 9.82 24.25 -26.11
N GLY A 287 9.19 25.40 -25.88
CA GLY A 287 7.80 25.46 -25.45
C GLY A 287 6.84 24.93 -26.53
N LEU A 288 5.79 24.22 -26.12
CA LEU A 288 4.78 23.68 -27.04
C LEU A 288 4.09 24.81 -27.81
N LYS A 289 4.05 24.70 -29.14
CA LYS A 289 3.30 25.64 -29.98
C LYS A 289 1.83 25.31 -29.91
N ARG A 290 1.03 26.26 -29.43
CA ARG A 290 -0.39 26.07 -29.15
C ARG A 290 -1.25 27.14 -29.82
N ASN A 291 -2.48 26.79 -30.16
CA ASN A 291 -3.47 27.75 -30.66
C ASN A 291 -4.14 28.52 -29.49
N ARG A 292 -5.14 29.35 -29.81
CA ARG A 292 -5.90 30.16 -28.85
C ARG A 292 -6.60 29.36 -27.73
N TYR A 293 -6.92 28.09 -27.98
CA TYR A 293 -7.53 27.19 -27.01
C TYR A 293 -6.51 26.37 -26.23
N GLY A 294 -5.23 26.38 -26.63
CA GLY A 294 -4.19 25.56 -26.02
C GLY A 294 -4.00 24.19 -26.68
N GLY A 295 -4.60 23.93 -27.84
CA GLY A 295 -4.39 22.73 -28.65
C GLY A 295 -3.07 22.81 -29.42
N SER A 296 -2.45 21.65 -29.67
CA SER A 296 -1.13 21.55 -30.28
C SER A 296 -1.18 21.93 -31.77
N LEU A 297 -0.31 22.87 -32.15
CA LEU A 297 -0.05 23.24 -33.55
C LEU A 297 1.00 22.34 -34.23
N GLU A 298 1.59 21.42 -33.46
CA GLU A 298 2.67 20.53 -33.90
C GLU A 298 2.14 19.18 -34.37
N LEU A 299 0.89 18.87 -34.02
CA LEU A 299 0.20 17.65 -34.41
C LEU A 299 -0.73 17.91 -35.60
N PRO A 300 -1.03 16.89 -36.43
CA PRO A 300 -2.01 17.01 -37.51
C PRO A 300 -3.36 17.51 -36.99
N ARG A 301 -3.95 18.47 -37.71
CA ARG A 301 -5.28 19.00 -37.44
C ARG A 301 -6.35 18.02 -37.91
N GLU A 302 -7.41 17.93 -37.12
CA GLU A 302 -8.62 17.18 -37.40
C GLU A 302 -9.73 18.13 -37.87
N ARG A 303 -10.91 17.60 -38.22
CA ARG A 303 -12.07 18.42 -38.59
C ARG A 303 -12.46 19.38 -37.46
N ALA A 304 -12.41 20.68 -37.74
CA ALA A 304 -12.92 21.74 -36.89
C ALA A 304 -14.45 21.74 -36.85
N THR A 305 -15.01 21.94 -35.66
CA THR A 305 -16.46 21.92 -35.41
C THR A 305 -16.96 23.17 -34.71
N GLY A 306 -16.08 24.09 -34.32
CA GLY A 306 -16.44 25.26 -33.51
C GLY A 306 -16.63 24.95 -32.02
N PHE A 307 -16.58 23.68 -31.63
CA PHE A 307 -16.73 23.21 -30.24
C PHE A 307 -15.75 22.07 -29.94
N PHE A 308 -15.46 21.86 -28.65
CA PHE A 308 -14.70 20.71 -28.20
C PHE A 308 -15.44 19.39 -28.49
N ARG A 309 -14.67 18.36 -28.85
CA ARG A 309 -15.19 16.99 -29.05
C ARG A 309 -14.12 15.96 -28.74
N THR A 310 -14.49 14.69 -28.67
CA THR A 310 -13.54 13.58 -28.52
C THR A 310 -13.31 12.87 -29.85
N GLN A 311 -12.10 12.31 -30.04
CA GLN A 311 -11.78 11.45 -31.19
C GLN A 311 -10.71 10.44 -30.79
N LYS A 312 -10.89 9.18 -31.18
CA LYS A 312 -9.86 8.15 -31.01
C LYS A 312 -8.98 8.10 -32.26
N ILE A 313 -7.68 8.37 -32.10
CA ILE A 313 -6.70 8.45 -33.19
C ILE A 313 -5.50 7.59 -32.82
N GLY A 314 -5.15 6.62 -33.68
CA GLY A 314 -4.04 5.71 -33.42
C GLY A 314 -4.17 4.95 -32.10
N GLY A 315 -5.40 4.59 -31.70
CA GLY A 315 -5.66 3.91 -30.43
C GLY A 315 -5.76 4.81 -29.20
N ARG A 316 -5.39 6.10 -29.27
CA ARG A 316 -5.45 7.06 -28.16
C ARG A 316 -6.67 7.98 -28.28
N TRP A 317 -7.34 8.24 -27.16
CA TRP A 317 -8.37 9.26 -27.08
C TRP A 317 -7.77 10.65 -26.97
N TRP A 318 -8.28 11.56 -27.78
CA TRP A 318 -7.93 12.97 -27.78
C TRP A 318 -9.18 13.82 -27.58
N LEU A 319 -9.02 14.93 -26.86
CA LEU A 319 -9.89 16.08 -27.07
C LEU A 319 -9.44 16.75 -28.36
N ILE A 320 -10.39 17.19 -29.16
CA ILE A 320 -10.19 18.03 -30.34
C ILE A 320 -10.83 19.37 -30.02
N ASP A 321 -10.05 20.42 -30.13
CA ASP A 321 -10.53 21.77 -29.85
C ASP A 321 -11.40 22.34 -30.99
N PRO A 322 -12.06 23.49 -30.80
CA PRO A 322 -12.94 24.10 -31.80
C PRO A 322 -12.31 24.29 -33.18
N ASP A 323 -11.00 24.55 -33.22
CA ASP A 323 -10.23 24.79 -34.45
C ASP A 323 -9.65 23.48 -35.03
N GLY A 324 -9.96 22.32 -34.44
CA GLY A 324 -9.53 21.01 -34.92
C GLY A 324 -8.16 20.56 -34.41
N CYS A 325 -7.50 21.29 -33.50
CA CYS A 325 -6.20 20.87 -32.97
C CYS A 325 -6.36 19.83 -31.87
N ARG A 326 -5.41 18.90 -31.77
CA ARG A 326 -5.40 17.89 -30.71
C ARG A 326 -5.06 18.54 -29.37
N PHE A 327 -5.81 18.19 -28.34
CA PHE A 327 -5.83 18.91 -27.07
C PHE A 327 -5.66 17.97 -25.88
N TYR A 328 -4.80 18.36 -24.94
CA TYR A 328 -4.77 17.84 -23.57
C TYR A 328 -5.24 18.95 -22.65
N HIS A 329 -6.25 18.67 -21.82
CA HIS A 329 -6.69 19.63 -20.81
C HIS A 329 -5.77 19.57 -19.59
N VAL A 330 -4.96 20.60 -19.40
CA VAL A 330 -4.07 20.76 -18.24
C VAL A 330 -4.55 21.98 -17.48
N ALA A 331 -5.20 21.73 -16.34
CA ALA A 331 -6.00 22.74 -15.67
C ALA A 331 -5.89 22.69 -14.14
N ILE A 332 -6.17 23.83 -13.51
CA ILE A 332 -6.22 23.98 -12.05
C ILE A 332 -7.68 24.10 -11.60
N ASN A 333 -8.06 23.32 -10.59
CA ASN A 333 -9.39 23.38 -9.97
C ASN A 333 -9.47 24.51 -8.93
N THR A 334 -10.67 25.01 -8.65
CA THR A 334 -10.97 25.93 -7.54
C THR A 334 -10.14 27.23 -7.58
N VAL A 335 -9.94 27.78 -8.78
CA VAL A 335 -9.20 29.04 -8.96
C VAL A 335 -10.11 30.20 -8.55
N ARG A 336 -9.87 30.75 -7.35
CA ARG A 336 -10.68 31.81 -6.73
C ARG A 336 -9.84 33.05 -6.50
N GLU A 337 -10.53 34.18 -6.39
CA GLU A 337 -9.88 35.43 -6.03
C GLU A 337 -9.21 35.29 -4.66
N PRO A 338 -7.91 35.63 -4.54
CA PRO A 338 -7.20 35.48 -3.28
C PRO A 338 -7.59 36.59 -2.29
N ARG A 339 -7.58 36.29 -0.99
CA ARG A 339 -7.91 37.25 0.07
C ARG A 339 -7.04 38.52 0.05
N GLN A 340 -5.78 38.41 -0.38
CA GLN A 340 -4.83 39.54 -0.49
C GLN A 340 -4.62 39.95 -1.96
N VAL A 341 -5.69 40.03 -2.75
CA VAL A 341 -5.63 40.31 -4.20
C VAL A 341 -4.89 41.61 -4.51
N GLN A 342 -5.09 42.66 -3.72
CA GLN A 342 -4.39 43.94 -3.88
C GLN A 342 -2.86 43.79 -3.81
N LYS A 343 -2.37 42.98 -2.85
CA LYS A 343 -0.94 42.77 -2.62
C LYS A 343 -0.27 41.98 -3.74
N HIS A 344 -0.93 40.94 -4.24
CA HIS A 344 -0.33 40.02 -5.22
C HIS A 344 -0.63 40.39 -6.68
N PHE A 345 -1.75 41.05 -6.94
CA PHE A 345 -2.25 41.31 -8.28
C PHE A 345 -2.51 42.80 -8.56
N GLY A 346 -2.33 43.68 -7.59
CA GLY A 346 -2.50 45.13 -7.74
C GLY A 346 -3.94 45.61 -7.68
N SER A 347 -4.92 44.82 -8.14
CA SER A 347 -6.35 45.03 -7.85
C SER A 347 -7.16 43.77 -8.15
N ALA A 348 -8.42 43.75 -7.71
CA ALA A 348 -9.35 42.66 -8.02
C ALA A 348 -9.69 42.60 -9.52
N GLU A 349 -9.66 43.73 -10.22
CA GLU A 349 -9.92 43.85 -11.67
C GLU A 349 -8.76 43.31 -12.50
N GLN A 350 -7.52 43.48 -12.03
CA GLN A 350 -6.32 43.00 -12.72
C GLN A 350 -6.07 41.49 -12.53
N TRP A 351 -6.63 40.90 -11.47
CA TRP A 351 -6.37 39.51 -11.11
C TRP A 351 -6.70 38.51 -12.23
N PRO A 352 -7.86 38.55 -12.91
CA PRO A 352 -8.20 37.56 -13.94
C PRO A 352 -7.21 37.50 -15.09
N GLU A 353 -6.77 38.63 -15.62
CA GLU A 353 -5.80 38.69 -16.71
C GLU A 353 -4.43 38.20 -16.26
N LYS A 354 -3.97 38.65 -15.08
CA LYS A 354 -2.66 38.26 -14.54
C LYS A 354 -2.57 36.76 -14.22
N VAL A 355 -3.60 36.19 -13.60
CA VAL A 355 -3.60 34.75 -13.28
C VAL A 355 -3.74 33.89 -14.54
N THR A 356 -4.51 34.35 -15.53
CA THR A 356 -4.62 33.67 -16.84
C THR A 356 -3.28 33.65 -17.58
N ALA A 357 -2.57 34.78 -17.60
CA ALA A 357 -1.23 34.86 -18.18
C ALA A 357 -0.24 33.93 -17.45
N GLN A 358 -0.21 33.97 -16.11
CA GLN A 358 0.63 33.10 -15.29
C GLN A 358 0.37 31.61 -15.59
N PHE A 359 -0.89 31.20 -15.72
CA PHE A 359 -1.23 29.82 -16.04
C PHE A 359 -0.71 29.41 -17.42
N ARG A 360 -0.86 30.27 -18.44
CA ARG A 360 -0.30 30.01 -19.77
C ARG A 360 1.21 29.88 -19.75
N GLU A 361 1.90 30.79 -19.07
CA GLU A 361 3.37 30.77 -18.92
C GLU A 361 3.86 29.48 -18.25
N ASN A 362 3.07 28.93 -17.32
CA ASN A 362 3.36 27.68 -16.63
C ASN A 362 2.78 26.43 -17.34
N GLY A 363 2.36 26.58 -18.59
CA GLY A 363 1.94 25.45 -19.43
C GLY A 363 0.52 24.95 -19.22
N PHE A 364 -0.28 25.57 -18.34
CA PHE A 364 -1.71 25.30 -18.20
C PHE A 364 -2.48 25.92 -19.37
N ASN A 365 -3.56 25.26 -19.79
CA ASN A 365 -4.43 25.73 -20.86
C ASN A 365 -5.92 25.72 -20.49
N GLY A 366 -6.25 25.40 -19.24
CA GLY A 366 -7.62 25.39 -18.80
C GLY A 366 -7.85 25.69 -17.33
N LEU A 367 -9.12 25.87 -17.02
CA LEU A 367 -9.68 26.05 -15.70
C LEU A 367 -10.53 24.83 -15.37
N GLY A 368 -10.23 24.26 -14.22
CA GLY A 368 -10.94 23.11 -13.70
C GLY A 368 -12.15 23.50 -12.87
N ASN A 369 -12.72 22.49 -12.25
CA ASN A 369 -13.96 22.54 -11.51
C ASN A 369 -13.91 23.56 -10.35
N GLY A 370 -14.94 24.39 -10.18
CA GLY A 370 -15.07 25.34 -9.06
C GLY A 370 -14.28 26.64 -9.20
N SER A 371 -13.80 26.97 -10.40
CA SER A 371 -13.08 28.21 -10.70
C SER A 371 -14.04 29.40 -10.89
N SER A 372 -13.54 30.62 -10.64
CA SER A 372 -14.34 31.85 -10.72
C SER A 372 -14.80 32.17 -12.15
N PRO A 373 -16.09 32.49 -12.39
CA PRO A 373 -16.58 32.95 -13.71
C PRO A 373 -15.91 34.23 -14.21
N ARG A 374 -15.34 35.06 -13.32
CA ARG A 374 -14.59 36.27 -13.70
C ARG A 374 -13.41 35.95 -14.62
N LEU A 375 -12.86 34.74 -14.55
CA LEU A 375 -11.76 34.28 -15.40
C LEU A 375 -12.19 34.00 -16.84
N GLN A 376 -13.50 33.94 -17.12
CA GLN A 376 -14.05 33.77 -18.46
C GLN A 376 -14.20 35.10 -19.21
N GLN A 377 -14.16 36.22 -18.47
CA GLN A 377 -14.44 37.57 -18.99
C GLN A 377 -13.17 38.31 -19.44
N VAL A 378 -12.03 37.63 -19.45
CA VAL A 378 -10.75 38.16 -19.95
C VAL A 378 -10.72 38.18 -21.48
N ALA A 379 -9.81 38.96 -22.06
CA ALA A 379 -9.73 39.12 -23.53
C ALA A 379 -9.46 37.79 -24.26
N GLN A 380 -8.68 36.89 -23.62
CA GLN A 380 -8.42 35.54 -24.11
C GLN A 380 -8.62 34.56 -22.96
N PRO A 381 -9.83 34.01 -22.76
CA PRO A 381 -10.09 33.09 -21.67
C PRO A 381 -9.34 31.78 -21.86
N LEU A 382 -9.00 31.13 -20.75
CA LEU A 382 -8.61 29.72 -20.76
C LEU A 382 -9.84 28.86 -21.03
N VAL A 383 -9.61 27.67 -21.56
CA VAL A 383 -10.66 26.64 -21.70
C VAL A 383 -11.23 26.33 -20.31
N TRP A 384 -12.53 26.18 -20.18
CA TRP A 384 -13.14 26.06 -18.85
C TRP A 384 -14.23 24.99 -18.81
N VAL A 385 -14.53 24.51 -17.59
CA VAL A 385 -15.62 23.56 -17.34
C VAL A 385 -16.69 24.21 -16.49
N ARG A 386 -17.97 23.93 -16.80
CA ARG A 386 -19.10 24.37 -16.00
C ARG A 386 -19.48 23.30 -14.98
N ARG A 387 -19.58 23.65 -13.69
CA ARG A 387 -20.17 22.74 -12.70
C ARG A 387 -21.69 22.95 -12.66
N HIS A 388 -22.46 21.88 -12.71
CA HIS A 388 -23.92 21.94 -12.63
C HIS A 388 -24.52 20.76 -11.85
N ASN A 389 -24.61 20.90 -10.52
CA ASN A 389 -24.92 19.83 -9.54
C ASN A 389 -26.40 19.37 -9.55
N PHE A 390 -26.88 18.74 -10.62
CA PHE A 390 -28.29 18.35 -10.81
C PHE A 390 -28.88 17.51 -9.67
N LEU A 391 -28.29 16.36 -9.38
CA LEU A 391 -28.70 15.38 -8.39
C LEU A 391 -28.62 15.95 -6.97
N PHE A 392 -27.53 16.62 -6.60
CA PHE A 392 -27.43 17.25 -5.28
C PHE A 392 -28.38 18.44 -5.12
N ALA A 393 -28.64 19.22 -6.18
CA ALA A 393 -29.63 20.29 -6.14
C ALA A 393 -31.05 19.74 -5.97
N PHE A 394 -31.38 18.68 -6.71
CA PHE A 394 -32.65 17.97 -6.58
C PHE A 394 -32.83 17.38 -5.17
N ALA A 395 -31.81 16.67 -4.69
CA ALA A 395 -31.82 16.08 -3.36
C ALA A 395 -32.02 17.13 -2.27
N ARG A 396 -31.36 18.31 -2.37
CA ARG A 396 -31.61 19.43 -1.44
C ARG A 396 -33.04 19.95 -1.52
N ALA A 397 -33.60 20.11 -2.72
CA ALA A 397 -34.98 20.55 -2.91
C ALA A 397 -36.01 19.58 -2.30
N LYS A 398 -35.67 18.28 -2.26
CA LYS A 398 -36.49 17.22 -1.65
C LYS A 398 -36.15 16.89 -0.20
N GLY A 399 -35.13 17.53 0.40
CA GLY A 399 -34.65 17.15 1.74
C GLY A 399 -33.99 15.77 1.82
N LEU A 400 -33.56 15.20 0.69
CA LEU A 400 -32.95 13.88 0.56
C LEU A 400 -31.42 13.95 0.65
N VAL A 401 -30.91 14.67 1.65
CA VAL A 401 -29.49 14.88 1.84
C VAL A 401 -29.07 14.60 3.28
N GLU A 402 -27.86 14.07 3.45
CA GLU A 402 -27.27 13.82 4.77
C GLU A 402 -25.83 14.34 4.83
N ALA A 403 -25.29 14.46 6.05
CA ALA A 403 -23.89 14.80 6.25
C ALA A 403 -22.99 13.62 5.87
N ALA A 404 -21.93 13.86 5.11
CA ALA A 404 -20.93 12.86 4.75
C ALA A 404 -19.51 13.39 5.03
N SER A 405 -18.52 12.49 5.05
CA SER A 405 -17.12 12.87 5.31
C SER A 405 -16.63 13.88 4.26
N GLY A 406 -16.39 15.12 4.69
CA GLY A 406 -15.91 16.21 3.83
C GLY A 406 -16.92 16.74 2.79
N THR A 407 -18.16 16.26 2.78
CA THR A 407 -19.16 16.60 1.74
C THR A 407 -20.60 16.31 2.19
N GLN A 408 -21.55 16.37 1.25
CA GLN A 408 -22.94 15.98 1.39
C GLN A 408 -23.16 14.58 0.79
N GLY A 409 -23.98 13.75 1.43
CA GLY A 409 -24.39 12.43 0.96
C GLY A 409 -25.89 12.35 0.70
N PHE A 410 -26.37 11.16 0.36
CA PHE A 410 -27.79 10.84 0.23
C PHE A 410 -28.20 9.87 1.34
N PRO A 411 -29.44 9.91 1.84
CA PRO A 411 -29.94 8.92 2.79
C PRO A 411 -29.66 7.49 2.34
N ASP A 412 -29.08 6.70 3.23
CA ASP A 412 -28.65 5.32 2.98
C ASP A 412 -27.66 5.16 1.80
N ARG A 413 -27.07 6.26 1.33
CA ARG A 413 -26.28 6.39 0.09
C ARG A 413 -27.06 6.07 -1.19
N CYS A 414 -28.40 6.18 -1.15
CA CYS A 414 -29.27 5.97 -2.30
C CYS A 414 -29.55 7.30 -3.00
N MET A 415 -28.96 7.49 -4.18
CA MET A 415 -29.20 8.69 -4.98
C MET A 415 -30.64 8.74 -5.55
N PRO A 416 -31.36 9.87 -5.49
CA PRO A 416 -32.77 9.94 -5.89
C PRO A 416 -32.97 10.07 -7.41
N VAL A 417 -32.17 9.36 -8.23
CA VAL A 417 -32.21 9.44 -9.70
C VAL A 417 -33.49 8.86 -10.32
N PHE A 418 -34.17 7.96 -9.60
CA PHE A 418 -35.42 7.34 -10.04
C PHE A 418 -36.66 8.13 -9.62
N HIS A 419 -36.49 9.22 -8.86
CA HIS A 419 -37.62 10.03 -8.42
C HIS A 419 -38.36 10.60 -9.65
N PRO A 420 -39.69 10.49 -9.75
CA PRO A 420 -40.44 10.85 -10.96
C PRO A 420 -40.32 12.34 -11.36
N GLU A 421 -40.13 13.23 -10.38
CA GLU A 421 -39.87 14.65 -10.64
C GLU A 421 -38.44 14.98 -11.09
N PHE A 422 -37.47 14.06 -10.96
CA PHE A 422 -36.06 14.36 -11.23
C PHE A 422 -35.81 14.82 -12.68
N PRO A 423 -36.39 14.18 -13.74
CA PRO A 423 -36.21 14.65 -15.12
C PRO A 423 -36.73 16.08 -15.34
N ALA A 424 -37.94 16.38 -14.87
CA ALA A 424 -38.52 17.72 -15.00
C ALA A 424 -37.75 18.78 -14.20
N PHE A 425 -37.21 18.40 -13.04
CA PHE A 425 -36.30 19.24 -12.28
C PHE A 425 -35.02 19.53 -13.05
N CYS A 426 -34.41 18.53 -13.69
CA CYS A 426 -33.21 18.73 -14.50
C CYS A 426 -33.46 19.72 -15.65
N GLU A 427 -34.57 19.58 -16.37
CA GLU A 427 -34.95 20.52 -17.44
C GLU A 427 -35.14 21.95 -16.91
N ALA A 428 -35.70 22.12 -15.71
CA ALA A 428 -35.87 23.43 -15.10
C ALA A 428 -34.56 24.02 -14.56
N TYR A 429 -33.76 23.20 -13.87
CA TYR A 429 -32.51 23.60 -13.22
C TYR A 429 -31.38 23.84 -14.22
N GLY A 430 -31.41 23.18 -15.38
CA GLY A 430 -30.38 23.27 -16.43
C GLY A 430 -30.60 24.36 -17.46
N ARG A 431 -31.66 25.20 -17.37
CA ARG A 431 -31.97 26.20 -18.40
C ARG A 431 -30.86 27.22 -18.62
N ASP A 432 -30.17 27.59 -17.55
CA ASP A 432 -29.04 28.52 -17.56
C ASP A 432 -27.81 27.95 -18.29
N LEU A 433 -27.76 26.66 -18.60
CA LEU A 433 -26.73 26.07 -19.47
C LEU A 433 -26.79 26.64 -20.89
N ALA A 434 -27.97 27.05 -21.35
CA ALA A 434 -28.17 27.66 -22.67
C ALA A 434 -27.33 28.94 -22.85
N ASP A 435 -27.12 29.70 -21.77
CA ASP A 435 -26.34 30.95 -21.78
C ASP A 435 -24.88 30.74 -22.22
N THR A 436 -24.38 29.50 -22.09
CA THR A 436 -23.00 29.14 -22.39
C THR A 436 -22.89 28.14 -23.55
N ALA A 437 -24.01 27.76 -24.17
CA ALA A 437 -24.03 26.73 -25.22
C ALA A 437 -23.26 27.13 -26.49
N GLY A 438 -23.15 28.44 -26.75
CA GLY A 438 -22.39 28.99 -27.87
C GLY A 438 -20.93 29.33 -27.55
N ASP A 439 -20.47 29.15 -26.31
CA ASP A 439 -19.09 29.50 -25.94
C ASP A 439 -18.12 28.43 -26.44
N PRO A 440 -17.22 28.74 -27.41
CA PRO A 440 -16.26 27.77 -27.92
C PRO A 440 -15.15 27.44 -26.90
N ALA A 441 -14.97 28.23 -25.84
CA ALA A 441 -14.02 27.95 -24.77
C ALA A 441 -14.58 27.01 -23.68
N LEU A 442 -15.89 26.72 -23.70
CA LEU A 442 -16.50 25.74 -22.80
C LEU A 442 -16.12 24.33 -23.25
N LEU A 443 -15.32 23.64 -22.42
CA LEU A 443 -14.93 22.25 -22.66
C LEU A 443 -16.09 21.27 -22.44
N GLY A 444 -16.92 21.55 -21.44
CA GLY A 444 -18.03 20.69 -21.06
C GLY A 444 -18.59 20.98 -19.67
N ILE A 445 -19.58 20.18 -19.29
CA ILE A 445 -20.35 20.33 -18.06
C ILE A 445 -20.04 19.16 -17.12
N MET A 446 -19.55 19.48 -15.92
CA MET A 446 -19.36 18.56 -14.80
C MET A 446 -20.67 18.55 -14.00
N THR A 447 -21.45 17.47 -14.12
CA THR A 447 -22.77 17.41 -13.51
C THR A 447 -22.75 17.12 -12.03
N GLU A 448 -21.74 16.43 -11.49
CA GLU A 448 -21.62 16.15 -10.05
C GLU A 448 -20.15 16.07 -9.62
N ASN A 449 -19.92 15.99 -8.32
CA ASN A 449 -18.59 15.72 -7.75
C ASN A 449 -18.68 14.58 -6.73
N GLU A 450 -17.92 13.51 -6.95
CA GLU A 450 -17.73 12.41 -5.98
C GLU A 450 -19.02 11.77 -5.46
N ILE A 451 -19.92 11.39 -6.38
CA ILE A 451 -21.12 10.60 -6.04
C ILE A 451 -20.68 9.32 -5.32
N GLN A 452 -21.29 9.04 -4.17
CA GLN A 452 -21.01 7.85 -3.39
C GLN A 452 -21.75 6.64 -3.97
N CYS A 453 -21.02 5.73 -4.62
CA CYS A 453 -21.57 4.48 -5.15
C CYS A 453 -20.93 3.28 -4.43
N PRO A 454 -21.44 2.88 -3.25
CA PRO A 454 -20.90 1.75 -2.52
C PRO A 454 -21.22 0.41 -3.23
N VAL A 455 -20.45 -0.63 -2.91
CA VAL A 455 -20.59 -1.95 -3.57
C VAL A 455 -21.92 -2.65 -3.25
N ASP A 456 -22.56 -2.28 -2.14
CA ASP A 456 -23.85 -2.77 -1.64
C ASP A 456 -25.02 -1.84 -2.05
N LEU A 457 -24.84 -0.99 -3.08
CA LEU A 457 -25.85 -0.01 -3.51
C LEU A 457 -27.19 -0.66 -3.87
N LEU A 458 -27.20 -1.84 -4.48
CA LEU A 458 -28.44 -2.56 -4.80
C LEU A 458 -29.23 -2.93 -3.54
N ASP A 459 -28.55 -3.50 -2.55
CA ASP A 459 -29.16 -3.93 -1.29
C ASP A 459 -29.74 -2.73 -0.54
N ARG A 460 -29.04 -1.59 -0.58
CA ARG A 460 -29.51 -0.32 0.01
C ARG A 460 -30.80 0.18 -0.64
N TYR A 461 -30.90 0.13 -1.97
CA TYR A 461 -32.15 0.48 -2.65
C TYR A 461 -33.28 -0.49 -2.30
N LEU A 462 -33.02 -1.81 -2.29
CA LEU A 462 -34.04 -2.82 -1.95
C LEU A 462 -34.54 -2.68 -0.51
N ALA A 463 -33.66 -2.30 0.41
CA ALA A 463 -33.96 -2.05 1.82
C ALA A 463 -34.64 -0.69 2.08
N SER A 464 -34.75 0.18 1.07
CA SER A 464 -35.40 1.49 1.23
C SER A 464 -36.87 1.34 1.63
N ASP A 465 -37.39 2.30 2.40
CA ASP A 465 -38.77 2.28 2.87
C ASP A 465 -39.77 2.35 1.70
N ALA A 466 -40.60 1.32 1.56
CA ALA A 466 -41.59 1.23 0.49
C ALA A 466 -42.78 2.19 0.68
N SER A 467 -42.94 2.75 1.90
CA SER A 467 -43.98 3.73 2.23
C SER A 467 -43.54 5.18 1.98
N ASP A 468 -42.23 5.43 1.90
CA ASP A 468 -41.67 6.74 1.58
C ASP A 468 -41.78 6.99 0.07
N ALA A 469 -42.65 7.93 -0.32
CA ALA A 469 -42.92 8.25 -1.72
C ALA A 469 -41.68 8.76 -2.48
N ASP A 470 -40.72 9.37 -1.79
CA ASP A 470 -39.50 9.91 -2.41
C ASP A 470 -38.43 8.82 -2.59
N ARG A 471 -38.46 7.75 -1.78
CA ARG A 471 -37.50 6.62 -1.85
C ARG A 471 -38.03 5.41 -2.60
N LYS A 472 -39.34 5.17 -2.56
CA LYS A 472 -40.02 4.05 -3.23
C LYS A 472 -39.63 3.91 -4.72
N PRO A 473 -39.49 4.98 -5.52
CA PRO A 473 -39.10 4.82 -6.92
C PRO A 473 -37.73 4.14 -7.11
N GLY A 474 -36.75 4.45 -6.24
CA GLY A 474 -35.44 3.82 -6.29
C GLY A 474 -35.48 2.34 -5.90
N ARG A 475 -36.26 2.02 -4.86
CA ARG A 475 -36.53 0.65 -4.44
C ARG A 475 -37.18 -0.17 -5.54
N ASP A 476 -38.24 0.35 -6.15
CA ASP A 476 -39.00 -0.34 -7.18
C ASP A 476 -38.13 -0.58 -8.43
N ALA A 477 -37.29 0.39 -8.80
CA ALA A 477 -36.33 0.24 -9.88
C ALA A 477 -35.31 -0.87 -9.60
N ALA A 478 -34.78 -0.93 -8.37
CA ALA A 478 -33.87 -1.99 -7.94
C ALA A 478 -34.54 -3.37 -7.96
N ALA A 479 -35.78 -3.47 -7.45
CA ALA A 479 -36.56 -4.70 -7.45
C ALA A 479 -36.87 -5.18 -8.87
N ALA A 480 -37.29 -4.29 -9.76
CA ALA A 480 -37.55 -4.60 -11.17
C ALA A 480 -36.29 -5.09 -11.88
N TRP A 481 -35.14 -4.44 -11.63
CA TRP A 481 -33.84 -4.86 -12.17
C TRP A 481 -33.44 -6.26 -11.70
N LEU A 482 -33.62 -6.55 -10.40
CA LEU A 482 -33.28 -7.85 -9.82
C LEU A 482 -34.18 -8.95 -10.36
N MET A 483 -35.49 -8.71 -10.40
CA MET A 483 -36.49 -9.61 -10.98
C MET A 483 -36.18 -9.94 -12.44
N ALA A 484 -35.84 -8.94 -13.26
CA ALA A 484 -35.50 -9.16 -14.67
C ALA A 484 -34.23 -10.02 -14.88
N ARG A 485 -33.30 -10.03 -13.92
CA ARG A 485 -32.04 -10.79 -14.02
C ARG A 485 -32.05 -12.13 -13.31
N LYS A 486 -32.83 -12.28 -12.25
CA LYS A 486 -32.80 -13.45 -11.34
C LYS A 486 -34.14 -14.17 -11.21
N GLY A 487 -35.22 -13.60 -11.73
CA GLY A 487 -36.57 -14.17 -11.59
C GLY A 487 -37.15 -14.09 -10.17
N SER A 488 -36.47 -13.37 -9.27
CA SER A 488 -36.92 -13.10 -7.90
C SER A 488 -36.42 -11.72 -7.46
N THR A 489 -37.12 -11.11 -6.50
CA THR A 489 -36.67 -9.92 -5.77
C THR A 489 -35.98 -10.26 -4.45
N ASP A 490 -35.93 -11.54 -4.07
CA ASP A 490 -35.23 -11.98 -2.87
C ASP A 490 -33.72 -11.98 -3.13
N THR A 491 -32.97 -11.33 -2.25
CA THR A 491 -31.50 -11.26 -2.25
C THR A 491 -30.86 -12.55 -1.79
#